data_AF-Q93U42-F1
#
_entry.id   AF-Q93U42-F1
#
_cell.length_a   1.000
_cell.length_b   1.000
_cell.length_c   1.000
_cell.angle_alpha   90.00
_cell.angle_beta   90.00
_cell.angle_gamma   90.00
#
_symmetry.space_group_name_H-M   'P 1'
#
loop_
_entity.id
_entity.type
_entity.pdbx_description
1 polymer ?
#
loop_
_entity_poly.entity_id
_entity_poly.type
_entity_poly.pdbx_seq_one_letter_code
_entity_poly.pdbx_strand_id
1 'polypeptide(L)' 'YGAAHILKEMLTVKSDDIEGRNLIFKNIMKGIYNVDSGIPESFQILLNEIKALCFDIKTI' A
#
# COMPACT_ATOMS: atom_id res chain seq x y z
N TYR A 1 11.17 19.15 1.71
CA TYR A 1 11.11 18.12 0.65
C TYR A 1 9.74 17.48 0.67
N GLY A 2 8.89 17.77 -0.33
CA GLY A 2 7.57 17.17 -0.51
C GLY A 2 7.66 15.71 -0.94
N ALA A 3 8.24 14.86 -0.09
CA ALA A 3 8.51 13.45 -0.36
C ALA A 3 7.33 12.54 0.03
N ALA A 4 6.15 13.10 0.30
CA ALA A 4 4.96 12.33 0.69
C ALA A 4 4.63 11.23 -0.34
N HIS A 5 4.77 11.52 -1.64
CA HIS A 5 4.57 10.54 -2.70
C HIS A 5 5.65 9.44 -2.71
N ILE A 6 6.92 9.81 -2.49
CA ILE A 6 8.03 8.84 -2.44
C ILE A 6 7.87 7.92 -1.23
N LEU A 7 7.51 8.46 -0.06
CA LEU A 7 7.25 7.67 1.14
C LEU A 7 6.03 6.77 0.96
N LYS A 8 4.94 7.28 0.35
CA LYS A 8 3.76 6.48 0.04
C LYS A 8 4.11 5.30 -0.87
N GLU A 9 4.88 5.52 -1.93
CA GLU A 9 5.33 4.44 -2.81
C GLU A 9 6.19 3.40 -2.07
N MET A 10 7.11 3.84 -1.21
CA MET A 10 7.94 2.94 -0.42
C MET A 10 7.13 2.08 0.55
N LEU A 11 6.03 2.61 1.12
CA LEU A 11 5.19 1.91 2.09
C LEU A 11 4.02 1.12 1.48
N THR A 12 3.79 1.23 0.17
CA THR A 12 2.68 0.55 -0.52
C THR A 12 3.22 -0.33 -1.63
N VAL A 13 3.30 0.22 -2.84
CA VAL A 13 3.47 -0.55 -4.07
C VAL A 13 4.87 -1.13 -4.25
N LYS A 14 5.87 -0.59 -3.53
CA LYS A 14 7.24 -1.11 -3.56
C LYS A 14 7.52 -2.17 -2.48
N SER A 15 6.74 -2.22 -1.39
CA SER A 15 6.99 -3.08 -0.23
C SER A 15 6.01 -4.24 -0.12
N ASP A 16 4.71 -3.94 -0.11
CA ASP A 16 3.70 -4.88 0.38
C ASP A 16 2.69 -5.35 -0.70
N ASP A 17 2.55 -4.63 -1.82
CA ASP A 17 1.48 -4.91 -2.79
C ASP A 17 1.94 -5.82 -3.96
N ILE A 18 1.58 -7.11 -3.91
CA ILE A 18 1.92 -8.09 -4.97
C ILE A 18 1.17 -7.78 -6.27
N GLU A 19 -0.10 -7.39 -6.19
CA GLU A 19 -0.93 -7.08 -7.37
C GLU A 19 -0.50 -5.75 -8.01
N GLY A 20 -0.24 -4.74 -7.18
CA GLY A 20 0.25 -3.43 -7.59
C GLY A 20 1.63 -3.50 -8.25
N ARG A 21 2.53 -4.41 -7.83
CA ARG A 21 3.82 -4.61 -8.52
C ARG A 21 3.62 -5.01 -9.98
N ASN A 22 2.74 -5.95 -10.27
CA ASN A 22 2.49 -6.41 -11.64
C ASN A 22 1.85 -5.30 -12.50
N LEU A 23 0.94 -4.52 -11.91
CA LEU A 23 0.32 -3.38 -12.57
C LEU A 23 1.35 -2.28 -12.87
N ILE A 24 2.24 -1.97 -11.92
CA ILE A 24 3.37 -1.05 -12.12
C ILE A 24 4.25 -1.52 -13.26
N PHE A 25 4.66 -2.79 -13.28
CA PHE A 25 5.50 -3.33 -14.35
C PHE A 25 4.84 -3.14 -15.72
N LYS A 26 3.55 -3.44 -15.82
CA LYS A 26 2.77 -3.25 -17.06
C LYS A 26 2.62 -1.77 -17.45
N ASN A 27 2.46 -0.89 -16.47
CA ASN A 27 2.30 0.55 -16.68
C ASN A 27 3.63 1.21 -17.11
N ILE A 28 4.76 0.81 -16.51
CA ILE A 28 6.11 1.22 -16.92
C ILE A 28 6.36 0.80 -18.37
N MET A 29 6.01 -0.43 -18.75
CA MET A 29 6.14 -0.90 -20.14
C MET A 29 5.28 -0.11 -21.13
N LYS A 30 4.16 0.49 -20.68
CA LYS A 30 3.25 1.31 -21.50
C LYS A 30 3.56 2.81 -21.44
N GLY A 31 4.57 3.24 -20.68
CA GLY A 31 4.89 4.66 -20.48
C GLY A 31 3.87 5.42 -19.63
N ILE A 32 3.04 4.71 -18.86
CA ILE A 32 2.05 5.31 -17.94
C ILE A 32 2.64 5.25 -16.53
N TYR A 33 2.75 6.39 -15.86
CA TYR A 33 3.37 6.48 -14.53
C TYR A 33 2.37 6.69 -13.38
N ASN A 34 1.07 6.57 -13.67
CA ASN A 34 0.04 6.67 -12.63
C ASN A 34 -0.14 5.33 -11.91
N VAL A 35 -0.09 5.40 -10.58
CA VAL A 35 -0.30 4.25 -9.71
C VAL A 35 -1.15 4.71 -8.52
N ASP A 36 -2.38 4.21 -8.45
CA ASP A 36 -3.22 4.38 -7.27
C ASP A 36 -2.75 3.39 -6.20
N SER A 37 -2.04 3.92 -5.21
CA SER A 37 -1.63 3.17 -4.02
C SER A 37 -2.75 3.17 -2.99
N GLY A 38 -3.28 1.97 -2.70
CA GLY A 38 -4.27 1.71 -1.66
C GLY A 38 -3.67 1.62 -0.24
N ILE A 39 -4.46 1.10 0.69
CA ILE A 39 -4.01 0.79 2.06
C ILE A 39 -3.02 -0.39 2.01
N PRO A 40 -1.85 -0.33 2.67
CA PRO A 40 -0.91 -1.45 2.71
C PRO A 40 -1.52 -2.71 3.35
N GLU A 41 -1.19 -3.90 2.83
CA GLU A 41 -1.62 -5.17 3.43
C GLU A 41 -1.12 -5.34 4.87
N SER A 42 0.10 -4.87 5.16
CA SER A 42 0.69 -4.87 6.51
C SER A 42 -0.19 -4.13 7.54
N PHE A 43 -0.86 -3.06 7.13
CA PHE A 43 -1.80 -2.33 7.98
C PHE A 43 -3.08 -3.14 8.26
N GLN A 44 -3.54 -3.93 7.30
CA GLN A 44 -4.69 -4.81 7.48
C GLN A 44 -4.35 -5.98 8.42
N ILE A 45 -3.14 -6.51 8.34
CA ILE A 45 -2.63 -7.53 9.27
C ILE A 45 -2.55 -6.94 10.69
N LEU A 46 -1.98 -5.74 10.84
CA LEU A 46 -1.93 -5.03 12.11
C LEU A 46 -3.33 -4.85 12.74
N LEU A 47 -4.33 -4.45 11.94
CA LEU A 47 -5.71 -4.34 12.42
C LEU A 47 -6.26 -5.68 12.92
N ASN A 48 -5.95 -6.78 12.23
CA ASN A 48 -6.38 -8.12 12.64
C ASN A 48 -5.68 -8.58 13.93
N GLU A 49 -4.38 -8.29 14.08
CA GLU A 49 -3.63 -8.59 15.30
C GLU A 49 -4.17 -7.84 16.52
N ILE A 50 -4.51 -6.55 16.35
CA ILE A 50 -5.10 -5.76 17.43
C ILE A 50 -6.52 -6.26 17.76
N LYS A 51 -7.30 -6.65 16.75
CA LYS A 51 -8.62 -7.29 16.97
C LYS A 51 -8.52 -8.62 17.72
N ALA A 52 -7.46 -9.39 17.51
CA ALA A 52 -7.21 -10.62 18.26
C ALA A 52 -6.98 -10.38 19.76
N LEU A 53 -6.58 -9.16 20.13
CA LEU A 53 -6.46 -8.70 21.53
C LEU A 53 -7.79 -8.14 22.09
N CYS A 54 -8.92 -8.37 21.42
CA CYS A 54 -10.24 -7.85 21.76
C CYS A 54 -10.39 -6.32 21.70
N PHE A 55 -9.53 -5.63 20.96
CA PHE A 55 -9.67 -4.19 20.68
C PHE A 55 -10.37 -3.95 19.34
N ASP A 56 -11.48 -3.20 19.34
CA ASP A 56 -12.19 -2.80 18.11
C ASP A 56 -11.64 -1.48 17.57
N ILE A 57 -10.74 -1.56 16.59
CA ILE A 57 -10.23 -0.40 15.86
C ILE A 57 -10.94 -0.31 14.51
N LYS A 58 -11.49 0.87 14.22
CA LYS A 58 -12.13 1.20 12.94
C LYS A 58 -11.41 2.37 12.29
N THR A 59 -11.10 2.22 11.01
CA THR A 59 -10.71 3.31 10.13
C THR A 59 -11.95 4.14 9.77
N ILE A 60 -11.81 5.47 9.80
CA ILE A 60 -12.85 6.45 9.42
C ILE A 60 -12.91 6.59 7.91
#